data_AF-A0A1P8YKE8-F1
#
_entry.id   AF-A0A1P8YKE8-F1
#
_cell.length_a   1.000
_cell.length_b   1.000
_cell.length_c   1.000
_cell.angle_alpha   90.00
_cell.angle_beta   90.00
_cell.angle_gamma   90.00
#
_symmetry.space_group_name_H-M   'P 1'
#
loop_
_entity.id
_entity.type
_entity.pdbx_description
1 polymer ?
#
loop_
_entity_poly.entity_id
_entity_poly.type
_entity_poly.pdbx_seq_one_letter_code
_entity_poly.pdbx_strand_id
1 'polypeptide(L)'
;MSETLTYLLYMATDQAPMIPLDEALRPQWLFGATVHEGCDRGGYYEQGEFATEYGSPTCLVKLGCWGPVVKCNVPKRGWMNGLGGCPNVGGICIGCTMPGFPDKFMPFMDEPPGGLVSSTASGLYGSVIRRLRHVTARTVEKEPRWRNPGSTLETGAVRTW
;
A
#
# COMPACT_ATOMS: atom_id res chain seq x y z
N MET A 1 -1.98 13.08 -15.71
CA MET A 1 -1.83 14.33 -16.50
C MET A 1 -3.18 14.95 -16.84
N SER A 2 -4.10 14.20 -17.47
CA SER A 2 -5.42 14.75 -17.87
C SER A 2 -6.23 15.35 -16.71
N GLU A 3 -6.18 14.74 -15.51
CA GLU A 3 -6.86 15.29 -14.33
C GLU A 3 -6.38 16.71 -13.96
N THR A 4 -5.09 16.98 -14.05
CA THR A 4 -4.53 18.32 -13.79
C THR A 4 -4.97 19.32 -14.85
N LEU A 5 -4.96 18.93 -16.13
CA LEU A 5 -5.44 19.79 -17.22
C LEU A 5 -6.92 20.12 -17.04
N THR A 6 -7.74 19.13 -16.69
CA THR A 6 -9.17 19.33 -16.40
C THR A 6 -9.35 20.33 -15.25
N TYR A 7 -8.56 20.22 -14.18
CA TYR A 7 -8.61 21.20 -13.08
C TYR A 7 -8.28 22.62 -13.57
N LEU A 8 -7.25 22.77 -14.41
CA LEU A 8 -6.89 24.08 -14.98
C LEU A 8 -8.01 24.66 -15.87
N LEU A 9 -8.75 23.82 -16.61
CA LEU A 9 -9.91 24.26 -17.37
C LEU A 9 -11.02 24.78 -16.46
N TYR A 10 -11.32 24.08 -15.36
CA TYR A 10 -12.27 24.57 -14.36
C TYR A 10 -11.81 25.88 -13.71
N MET A 11 -10.51 26.06 -13.48
CA MET A 11 -9.98 27.35 -13.00
C MET A 11 -10.16 28.46 -14.03
N ALA A 12 -9.89 28.19 -15.31
CA ALA A 12 -9.99 29.18 -16.38
C ALA A 12 -11.44 29.65 -16.60
N THR A 13 -12.42 28.83 -16.24
CA THR A 13 -13.86 29.17 -16.30
C THR A 13 -14.42 29.69 -14.96
N ASP A 14 -13.56 29.99 -13.99
CA ASP A 14 -13.95 30.46 -12.64
C ASP A 14 -14.85 29.47 -11.87
N GLN A 15 -14.74 28.18 -12.19
CA GLN A 15 -15.48 27.08 -11.55
C GLN A 15 -14.66 26.34 -10.49
N ALA A 16 -13.37 26.65 -10.35
CA ALA A 16 -12.49 26.09 -9.33
C ALA A 16 -11.55 27.17 -8.76
N PRO A 17 -11.17 27.07 -7.48
CA PRO A 17 -10.20 27.97 -6.87
C PRO A 17 -8.78 27.72 -7.43
N MET A 18 -7.81 28.53 -6.98
CA MET A 18 -6.39 28.31 -7.29
C MET A 18 -5.96 26.86 -7.00
N ILE A 19 -5.26 26.24 -7.95
CA ILE A 19 -4.80 24.86 -7.83
C ILE A 19 -3.92 24.65 -6.56
N PRO A 20 -4.26 23.68 -5.68
CA PRO A 20 -3.45 23.38 -4.52
C PRO A 20 -2.20 22.59 -4.94
N LEU A 21 -1.04 23.22 -4.78
CA LEU A 21 0.27 22.64 -5.09
C LEU A 21 1.09 22.42 -3.82
N ASP A 22 1.97 21.42 -3.83
CA ASP A 22 3.01 21.25 -2.80
C ASP A 22 4.23 22.15 -3.09
N GLU A 23 5.24 22.09 -2.23
CA GLU A 23 6.44 22.93 -2.32
C GLU A 23 7.30 22.63 -3.57
N ALA A 24 7.10 21.47 -4.19
CA ALA A 24 7.73 21.09 -5.44
C ALA A 24 6.81 21.35 -6.66
N LEU A 25 5.76 22.16 -6.47
CA LEU A 25 4.79 22.56 -7.48
C LEU A 25 3.98 21.41 -8.08
N ARG A 26 3.72 20.36 -7.28
CA ARG A 26 2.92 19.20 -7.70
C ARG A 26 1.48 19.31 -7.18
N PRO A 27 0.47 18.89 -7.95
CA PRO A 27 -0.91 18.78 -7.45
C PRO A 27 -0.99 17.89 -6.20
N GLN A 28 -1.44 18.45 -5.08
CA GLN A 28 -1.41 17.75 -3.78
C GLN A 28 -2.27 16.47 -3.79
N TRP A 29 -3.35 16.43 -4.57
CA TRP A 29 -4.22 15.24 -4.65
C TRP A 29 -3.59 14.07 -5.43
N LEU A 30 -2.55 14.31 -6.22
CA LEU A 30 -1.83 13.28 -6.97
C LEU A 30 -0.54 12.84 -6.28
N PHE A 31 0.14 13.77 -5.59
CA PHE A 31 1.49 13.56 -5.05
C PHE A 31 1.58 13.81 -3.54
N GLY A 32 0.45 13.94 -2.83
CA GLY A 32 0.41 14.16 -1.38
C GLY A 32 0.83 12.93 -0.57
N ALA A 33 0.49 11.73 -1.05
CA ALA A 33 0.86 10.46 -0.44
C ALA A 33 2.09 9.84 -1.11
N THR A 34 2.77 9.00 -0.35
CA THR A 34 3.87 8.16 -0.83
C THR A 34 3.37 6.93 -1.56
N VAL A 35 4.25 6.31 -2.34
CA VAL A 35 4.03 5.01 -2.99
C VAL A 35 3.71 3.95 -1.94
N HIS A 36 4.36 3.98 -0.78
CA HIS A 36 4.16 2.99 0.27
C HIS A 36 2.76 3.03 0.88
N GLU A 37 2.22 4.23 1.14
CA GLU A 37 0.86 4.41 1.65
C GLU A 37 -0.23 3.90 0.69
N GLY A 38 0.13 3.75 -0.59
CA GLY A 38 -0.74 3.21 -1.63
C GLY A 38 -0.49 1.75 -2.01
N CYS A 39 0.57 1.12 -1.49
CA CYS A 39 1.01 -0.20 -1.96
C CYS A 39 0.24 -1.32 -1.26
N ASP A 40 -0.38 -2.20 -2.04
CA ASP A 40 -1.04 -3.42 -1.58
C ASP A 40 -0.07 -4.41 -0.89
N ARG A 41 1.23 -4.34 -1.18
CA ARG A 41 2.28 -5.07 -0.46
C ARG A 41 2.68 -4.44 0.89
N GLY A 42 2.06 -3.31 1.28
CA GLY A 42 2.34 -2.61 2.55
C GLY A 42 2.08 -3.48 3.78
N GLY A 43 1.10 -4.39 3.73
CA GLY A 43 0.82 -5.32 4.82
C GLY A 43 1.96 -6.32 5.09
N TYR A 44 2.74 -6.69 4.06
CA TYR A 44 3.93 -7.52 4.25
C TYR A 44 5.04 -6.73 4.93
N TYR A 45 5.22 -5.46 4.55
CA TYR A 45 6.19 -4.58 5.19
C TYR A 45 5.88 -4.37 6.68
N GLU A 46 4.61 -4.13 7.04
CA GLU A 46 4.15 -3.99 8.42
C GLU A 46 4.48 -5.24 9.27
N GLN A 47 4.42 -6.42 8.66
CA GLN A 47 4.68 -7.70 9.30
C GLN A 47 6.15 -8.14 9.21
N GLY A 48 7.02 -7.31 8.63
CA GLY A 48 8.43 -7.63 8.47
C GLY A 48 8.69 -8.76 7.47
N GLU A 49 7.78 -8.99 6.54
CA GLU A 49 7.90 -9.98 5.46
C GLU A 49 8.46 -9.31 4.20
N PHE A 50 9.74 -9.55 3.95
CA PHE A 50 10.48 -8.95 2.86
C PHE A 50 10.95 -9.99 1.86
N ALA A 51 10.90 -9.63 0.58
CA ALA A 51 11.38 -10.44 -0.51
C ALA A 51 12.90 -10.54 -0.49
N THR A 52 13.41 -11.73 -0.81
CA THR A 52 14.83 -11.98 -1.09
C THR A 52 15.11 -12.19 -2.58
N GLU A 53 14.05 -12.25 -3.40
CA GLU A 53 14.11 -12.40 -4.85
C GLU A 53 12.96 -11.63 -5.53
N TYR A 54 13.16 -11.19 -6.78
CA TYR A 54 12.20 -10.32 -7.48
C TYR A 54 10.85 -10.99 -7.80
N GLY A 55 10.81 -12.32 -7.91
CA GLY A 55 9.58 -13.07 -8.16
C GLY A 55 8.63 -13.16 -6.96
N SER A 56 9.09 -12.74 -5.76
CA SER A 56 8.30 -12.86 -4.54
C SER A 56 7.06 -11.95 -4.55
N PRO A 57 5.91 -12.40 -4.00
CA PRO A 57 4.73 -11.55 -3.83
C PRO A 57 4.86 -10.56 -2.66
N THR A 58 5.92 -10.65 -1.85
CA THR A 58 6.11 -9.85 -0.63
C THR A 58 6.79 -8.50 -0.90
N CYS A 59 7.05 -7.72 0.15
CA CYS A 59 7.59 -6.36 0.02
C CYS A 59 9.02 -6.34 -0.54
N LEU A 60 9.26 -5.49 -1.53
CA LEU A 60 10.53 -5.38 -2.27
C LEU A 60 11.52 -4.35 -1.70
N VAL A 61 11.30 -3.82 -0.49
CA VAL A 61 12.15 -2.75 0.07
C VAL A 61 13.63 -3.15 0.11
N LYS A 62 13.93 -4.41 0.43
CA LYS A 62 15.28 -4.96 0.47
C LYS A 62 15.93 -5.22 -0.88
N LEU A 63 15.19 -5.03 -1.98
CA LEU A 63 15.65 -5.25 -3.35
C LEU A 63 15.74 -3.95 -4.17
N GLY A 64 15.64 -2.78 -3.49
CA GLY A 64 15.79 -1.47 -4.10
C GLY A 64 14.52 -0.60 -4.18
N CYS A 65 13.43 -0.99 -3.51
CA CYS A 65 12.19 -0.22 -3.58
C CYS A 65 12.23 1.02 -2.66
N TRP A 66 12.26 2.22 -3.26
CA TRP A 66 12.19 3.52 -2.57
C TRP A 66 10.78 3.98 -2.18
N GLY A 67 9.79 3.09 -2.29
CA GLY A 67 8.38 3.41 -2.09
C GLY A 67 8.05 4.21 -0.81
N PRO A 68 8.69 3.96 0.36
CA PRO A 68 8.42 4.70 1.59
C PRO A 68 8.68 6.21 1.55
N VAL A 69 9.49 6.70 0.60
CA VAL A 69 9.90 8.11 0.54
C VAL A 69 9.60 8.78 -0.80
N VAL A 70 8.98 8.06 -1.73
CA VAL A 70 8.64 8.56 -3.06
C VAL A 70 7.17 8.99 -3.09
N LYS A 71 6.92 10.25 -3.44
CA LYS A 71 5.57 10.80 -3.66
C LYS A 71 5.06 10.39 -5.04
N CYS A 72 4.14 9.44 -5.10
CA CYS A 72 3.50 8.96 -6.32
C CYS A 72 2.30 8.06 -5.99
N ASN A 73 1.20 8.22 -6.71
CA ASN A 73 -0.05 7.49 -6.46
C ASN A 73 -0.20 6.19 -7.27
N VAL A 74 0.76 5.84 -8.13
CA VAL A 74 0.67 4.69 -9.05
C VAL A 74 0.23 3.39 -8.40
N PRO A 75 0.81 2.90 -7.28
CA PRO A 75 0.37 1.62 -6.71
C PRO A 75 -1.06 1.67 -6.16
N LYS A 76 -1.54 2.84 -5.71
CA LYS A 76 -2.92 3.02 -5.25
C LYS A 76 -3.91 3.10 -6.41
N ARG A 77 -3.50 3.73 -7.51
CA ARG A 77 -4.35 4.11 -8.64
C ARG A 77 -4.36 3.08 -9.77
N GLY A 78 -3.28 2.31 -9.91
CA GLY A 78 -2.93 1.56 -11.12
C GLY A 78 -2.35 2.46 -12.21
N TRP A 79 -1.77 1.84 -13.24
CA TRP A 79 -1.17 2.56 -14.38
C TRP A 79 -2.21 2.91 -15.44
N MET A 80 -3.02 1.93 -15.86
CA MET A 80 -4.08 2.10 -16.86
C MET A 80 -5.36 1.40 -16.42
N ASN A 81 -6.42 2.14 -16.11
CA ASN A 81 -7.69 1.59 -15.63
C ASN A 81 -7.53 0.59 -14.47
N GLY A 82 -6.65 0.91 -13.51
CA GLY A 82 -6.36 0.02 -12.37
C GLY A 82 -5.40 -1.13 -12.68
N LEU A 83 -4.94 -1.29 -13.93
CA LEU A 83 -3.98 -2.32 -14.33
C LEU A 83 -2.54 -1.83 -14.18
N GLY A 84 -1.66 -2.74 -13.76
CA GLY A 84 -0.22 -2.50 -13.69
C GLY A 84 0.20 -1.63 -12.49
N GLY A 85 1.40 -1.05 -12.59
CA GLY A 85 1.99 -0.19 -11.58
C GLY A 85 3.48 -0.45 -11.41
N CYS A 86 3.98 -0.33 -10.19
CA CYS A 86 5.38 -0.57 -9.86
C CYS A 86 5.49 -1.62 -8.73
N PRO A 87 5.62 -1.27 -7.43
CA PRO A 87 5.89 -2.28 -6.41
C PRO A 87 4.71 -3.22 -6.19
N ASN A 88 3.48 -2.76 -6.44
CA ASN A 88 2.28 -3.58 -6.36
C ASN A 88 2.34 -4.78 -7.33
N VAL A 89 3.00 -4.63 -8.47
CA VAL A 89 3.15 -5.69 -9.49
C VAL A 89 4.57 -6.28 -9.59
N GLY A 90 5.43 -6.02 -8.61
CA GLY A 90 6.76 -6.64 -8.53
C GLY A 90 7.92 -5.80 -9.11
N GLY A 91 7.66 -4.58 -9.58
CA GLY A 91 8.69 -3.64 -10.02
C GLY A 91 9.13 -2.71 -8.89
N ILE A 92 10.43 -2.62 -8.60
CA ILE A 92 10.92 -1.69 -7.57
C ILE A 92 10.56 -0.23 -7.91
N CYS A 93 10.19 0.55 -6.90
CA CYS A 93 10.01 1.98 -7.08
C CYS A 93 11.39 2.65 -7.14
N ILE A 94 11.69 3.30 -8.27
CA ILE A 94 12.98 3.96 -8.53
C ILE A 94 12.93 5.49 -8.31
N GLY A 95 11.81 6.03 -7.84
CA GLY A 95 11.70 7.46 -7.53
C GLY A 95 11.52 8.41 -8.72
N CYS A 96 11.05 7.94 -9.88
CA CYS A 96 10.96 8.74 -11.11
C CYS A 96 10.12 10.02 -11.05
N THR A 97 9.29 10.20 -10.02
CA THR A 97 8.47 11.41 -9.79
C THR A 97 9.12 12.43 -8.84
N MET A 98 10.34 12.16 -8.39
CA MET A 98 11.04 12.97 -7.39
C MET A 98 12.11 13.85 -8.05
N PRO A 99 12.32 15.09 -7.58
CA PRO A 99 13.32 16.00 -8.16
C PRO A 99 14.77 15.49 -8.13
N GLY A 100 15.09 14.56 -7.23
CA GLY A 100 16.43 13.97 -7.12
C GLY A 100 16.69 12.79 -8.06
N PHE A 101 15.73 12.44 -8.92
CA PHE A 101 15.87 11.35 -9.87
C PHE A 101 16.77 11.75 -11.07
N PRO A 102 17.65 10.86 -11.56
CA PRO A 102 17.92 9.51 -11.06
C PRO A 102 18.98 9.42 -9.96
N ASP A 103 19.84 10.44 -9.82
CA ASP A 103 21.12 10.34 -9.10
C ASP A 103 21.00 9.98 -7.62
N LYS A 104 19.95 10.43 -6.93
CA LYS A 104 19.74 10.11 -5.50
C LYS A 104 19.22 8.70 -5.24
N PHE A 105 18.84 7.97 -6.30
CA PHE A 105 18.19 6.67 -6.22
C PHE A 105 19.05 5.54 -6.81
N MET A 106 20.16 5.87 -7.46
CA MET A 106 21.10 4.89 -7.99
C MET A 106 22.14 4.48 -6.93
N PRO A 107 22.61 3.21 -6.95
CA PRO A 107 22.18 2.11 -7.82
C PRO A 107 20.77 1.63 -7.48
N PHE A 108 19.90 1.46 -8.48
CA PHE A 108 18.48 1.22 -8.24
C PHE A 108 18.17 -0.09 -7.51
N MET A 109 19.01 -1.11 -7.67
CA MET A 109 18.77 -2.46 -7.13
C MET A 109 19.33 -2.66 -5.72
N ASP A 110 19.99 -1.65 -5.15
CA ASP A 110 20.51 -1.69 -3.78
C ASP A 110 19.44 -1.25 -2.79
N GLU A 111 19.37 -1.91 -1.63
CA GLU A 111 18.44 -1.52 -0.57
C GLU A 111 18.66 -0.05 -0.16
N PRO A 112 17.61 0.80 -0.12
CA PRO A 112 17.76 2.18 0.32
C PRO A 112 18.37 2.24 1.73
N PRO A 113 19.38 3.10 2.02
CA PRO A 113 20.07 3.10 3.31
C PRO A 113 19.14 3.26 4.52
N GLY A 114 18.09 4.09 4.39
CA GLY A 114 17.08 4.27 5.44
C GLY A 114 16.11 3.09 5.61
N GLY A 115 16.01 2.23 4.59
CA GLY A 115 15.16 1.02 4.60
C GLY A 115 15.66 -0.07 5.53
N LEU A 116 16.98 -0.14 5.79
CA LEU A 116 17.59 -1.16 6.66
C LEU A 116 17.09 -1.07 8.11
N VAL A 117 16.98 0.16 8.63
CA VAL A 117 16.55 0.40 10.02
C VAL A 117 15.08 0.03 10.19
N SER A 118 14.24 0.54 9.29
CA SER A 118 12.80 0.31 9.36
C SER A 118 12.44 -1.15 9.08
N SER A 119 13.13 -1.81 8.13
CA SER A 119 12.89 -3.22 7.83
C SER A 119 13.26 -4.13 9.01
N THR A 120 14.36 -3.83 9.71
CA THR A 120 14.76 -4.55 10.93
C THR A 120 13.75 -4.37 12.07
N ALA A 121 13.31 -3.14 12.31
CA ALA A 121 12.33 -2.83 13.35
C ALA A 121 10.97 -3.52 13.08
N SER A 122 10.47 -3.43 11.84
CA SER A 122 9.24 -4.12 11.42
C SER A 122 9.34 -5.64 11.54
N GLY A 123 10.52 -6.23 11.31
CA GLY A 123 10.78 -7.66 11.52
C GLY A 123 10.46 -8.14 12.94
N LEU A 124 10.96 -7.42 13.95
CA LEU A 124 10.75 -7.75 15.35
C LEU A 124 9.27 -7.65 15.74
N TYR A 125 8.65 -6.50 15.45
CA TYR A 125 7.24 -6.25 15.73
C TYR A 125 6.31 -7.25 15.00
N GLY A 126 6.56 -7.46 13.71
CA GLY A 126 5.78 -8.34 12.85
C GLY A 126 5.78 -9.80 13.30
N SER A 127 6.89 -10.29 13.88
CA SER A 127 6.97 -11.65 14.42
C SER A 127 5.95 -11.92 15.54
N VAL A 128 5.70 -10.92 16.40
CA VAL A 128 4.74 -10.99 17.51
C VAL A 128 3.32 -10.83 16.98
N ILE A 129 3.07 -9.79 16.18
CA ILE A 129 1.74 -9.48 15.68
C ILE A 129 1.17 -10.59 14.81
N ARG A 130 1.99 -11.20 13.93
CA ARG A 130 1.54 -12.32 13.10
C ARG A 130 1.09 -13.51 13.93
N ARG A 131 1.79 -13.81 15.03
CA ARG A 131 1.36 -14.89 15.96
C ARG A 131 0.02 -14.57 16.59
N LEU A 132 -0.19 -13.34 17.06
CA LEU A 132 -1.46 -12.90 17.63
C LEU A 132 -2.60 -12.92 16.60
N ARG A 133 -2.36 -12.39 15.39
CA ARG A 133 -3.32 -12.43 14.27
C ARG A 133 -3.72 -13.86 13.93
N HIS A 134 -2.76 -14.79 13.90
CA HIS A 134 -3.02 -16.20 13.63
C HIS A 134 -3.85 -16.89 14.73
N VAL A 135 -3.65 -16.53 16.01
CA VAL A 135 -4.51 -17.02 17.09
C VAL A 135 -5.95 -16.53 16.89
N THR A 136 -6.14 -15.24 16.62
CA THR A 136 -7.49 -14.69 16.35
C THR A 136 -8.10 -15.31 15.10
N ALA A 137 -7.33 -15.51 14.02
CA ALA A 137 -7.78 -16.14 12.78
C ALA A 137 -8.41 -17.51 13.04
N ARG A 138 -7.76 -18.36 13.85
CA ARG A 138 -8.30 -19.67 14.25
C ARG A 138 -9.63 -19.60 15.00
N THR A 139 -9.95 -18.48 15.63
CA THR A 139 -11.24 -18.30 16.32
C THR A 139 -12.35 -17.91 15.35
N VAL A 140 -12.05 -17.07 14.36
CA VAL A 140 -13.03 -16.60 13.37
C VAL A 140 -13.26 -17.59 12.23
N GLU A 141 -12.33 -18.53 12.00
CA GLU A 141 -12.51 -19.68 11.10
C GLU A 141 -13.49 -20.72 11.64
N LYS A 142 -13.74 -20.72 12.95
CA LYS A 142 -14.69 -21.66 13.57
C LYS A 142 -16.10 -21.11 13.46
N GLU A 143 -16.96 -21.88 12.82
CA GLU A 143 -18.38 -21.59 12.84
C GLU A 143 -18.93 -21.63 14.27
N PRO A 144 -19.92 -20.78 14.58
CA PRO A 144 -20.55 -20.82 15.89
C PRO A 144 -21.32 -22.13 16.09
N ARG A 145 -21.40 -22.58 17.35
CA ARG A 145 -21.92 -23.91 17.73
C ARG A 145 -23.34 -24.19 17.22
N TRP A 146 -24.18 -23.16 17.13
CA TRP A 146 -25.59 -23.29 16.69
C TRP A 146 -25.77 -23.52 15.19
N ARG A 147 -24.69 -23.55 14.39
CA ARG A 147 -24.73 -23.97 12.98
C ARG A 147 -24.47 -25.48 12.87
N ASN A 148 -25.45 -26.27 13.28
CA ASN A 148 -25.41 -27.72 13.16
C ASN A 148 -26.74 -28.27 12.61
N PRO A 149 -26.73 -29.39 11.86
CA PRO A 149 -27.96 -30.02 11.40
C PRO A 149 -28.67 -30.68 12.59
N GLY A 150 -29.92 -30.29 12.83
CA GLY A 150 -30.73 -30.79 13.93
C GLY A 150 -32.18 -30.33 13.83
N SER A 151 -33.06 -30.94 14.61
CA SER A 151 -34.48 -30.54 14.73
C SER A 151 -34.70 -29.44 15.77
N THR A 152 -33.71 -29.20 16.63
CA THR A 152 -33.73 -28.21 17.72
C THR A 152 -33.13 -26.87 17.25
N LEU A 153 -33.79 -25.76 17.61
CA LEU A 153 -33.28 -24.41 17.31
C LEU A 153 -32.33 -23.95 18.42
N GLU A 154 -31.03 -23.98 18.16
CA GLU A 154 -29.97 -23.67 19.14
C GLU A 154 -29.43 -22.24 19.05
N THR A 155 -30.00 -21.41 18.16
CA THR A 155 -29.55 -20.03 17.93
C THR A 155 -29.91 -19.06 19.07
N GLY A 156 -30.73 -19.50 20.02
CA GLY A 156 -31.33 -18.64 21.05
C GLY A 156 -32.51 -17.79 20.54
N ALA A 157 -32.91 -17.95 19.28
CA ALA A 157 -34.09 -17.29 18.75
C ALA A 157 -35.39 -17.94 19.26
N VAL A 158 -36.38 -17.12 19.60
CA VAL A 158 -37.73 -17.58 19.94
C VAL A 158 -38.54 -17.71 18.65
N ARG A 159 -39.18 -18.86 18.40
CA ARG A 159 -40.13 -19.00 17.29
C ARG A 159 -41.37 -18.18 17.62
N THR A 160 -41.71 -17.22 16.76
CA THR A 160 -42.83 -16.28 16.97
C THR A 160 -44.08 -16.62 16.16
N TRP A 161 -44.19 -17.86 15.66
CA TRP A 161 -45.34 -18.36 14.91
C TRP A 161 -45.91 -19.62 15.55
#